data_AF-A0A6H1PSZ5-F1
#
_entry.id   AF-A0A6H1PSZ5-F1
#
_cell.length_a   1.000
_cell.length_b   1.000
_cell.length_c   1.000
_cell.angle_alpha   90.00
_cell.angle_beta   90.00
_cell.angle_gamma   90.00
#
_symmetry.space_group_name_H-M   'P 1'
#
loop_
_entity.id
_entity.type
_entity.pdbx_description
1 polymer ?
#
loop_
_entity_poly.entity_id
_entity_poly.type
_entity_poly.pdbx_seq_one_letter_code
_entity_poly.pdbx_strand_id
1 'polypeptide(L)'
;MGLPLNPHDGITTVFRLCICRLLTITVDVQYNMYYICLTTFCSACIEVNTMSVRKEFLKNSLFNQIDDSVSAPISIRLPTVLNNELDELSLSLDRSKSSLISEFIKAGIAAANELLKEHSLISDEMKEQFVDQREDNAASFMDRKTFMLNTNYNNDEETHFDMLKNQEAAAFCKGWKEYISQLSKGDTVYLYQSGVGIIASGVVDGELVKSEHYGVADDKYAKSLKDFKTGFKAISARRFKELTGGGANFRRTMVELNSMQSYAIAQEIERLTSAP
;
A
#
# COMPACT_ATOMS: atom_id res chain seq x y z
N MET A 1 1.61 1.95 65.36
CA MET A 1 0.12 1.89 65.39
C MET A 1 -0.40 2.72 64.23
N GLY A 2 -1.57 2.40 63.66
CA GLY A 2 -2.27 3.30 62.72
C GLY A 2 -2.14 2.99 61.22
N LEU A 3 -2.80 1.91 60.79
CA LEU A 3 -3.51 1.76 59.50
C LEU A 3 -4.92 1.21 59.86
N PRO A 4 -5.95 1.18 58.98
CA PRO A 4 -5.98 1.44 57.52
C PRO A 4 -6.54 2.87 57.23
N LEU A 5 -7.20 3.30 56.12
CA LEU A 5 -8.03 2.69 55.06
C LEU A 5 -7.89 3.39 53.69
N ASN A 6 -8.49 2.75 52.67
CA ASN A 6 -8.80 3.24 51.31
C ASN A 6 -10.34 3.45 51.20
N PRO A 7 -11.00 3.84 50.08
CA PRO A 7 -10.60 3.81 48.65
C PRO A 7 -10.81 5.20 47.95
N HIS A 8 -10.79 5.43 46.61
CA HIS A 8 -11.05 4.61 45.40
C HIS A 8 -10.23 5.09 44.17
N ASP A 9 -10.17 4.22 43.16
CA ASP A 9 -9.99 4.44 41.71
C ASP A 9 -8.76 5.22 41.17
N GLY A 10 -7.83 4.44 40.59
CA GLY A 10 -6.78 4.90 39.68
C GLY A 10 -6.44 3.80 38.66
N ILE A 11 -6.32 4.16 37.38
CA ILE A 11 -6.29 3.18 36.26
C ILE A 11 -4.94 2.42 36.20
N THR A 12 -5.01 1.09 36.14
CA THR A 12 -3.85 0.20 36.08
C THR A 12 -3.22 0.12 34.68
N THR A 13 -2.45 1.12 34.29
CA THR A 13 -1.57 1.03 33.10
C THR A 13 -0.37 0.13 33.42
N VAL A 14 -0.39 -1.11 32.94
CA VAL A 14 0.69 -2.09 33.18
C VAL A 14 1.92 -1.79 32.31
N PHE A 15 2.73 -0.82 32.73
CA PHE A 15 4.10 -0.71 32.26
C PHE A 15 4.89 -1.94 32.73
N ARG A 16 5.12 -2.91 31.83
CA ARG A 16 6.09 -3.99 32.04
C ARG A 16 7.50 -3.40 32.07
N LEU A 17 7.95 -3.00 33.25
CA LEU A 17 9.29 -2.51 33.49
C LEU A 17 10.30 -3.63 33.19
N CYS A 18 11.01 -3.53 32.06
CA CYS A 18 12.01 -4.53 31.67
C CYS A 18 13.28 -4.32 32.53
N ILE A 19 13.46 -5.15 33.55
CA ILE A 19 14.61 -5.05 34.47
C ILE A 19 15.86 -5.61 33.78
N CYS A 20 16.50 -4.79 32.95
CA CYS A 20 17.85 -5.02 32.48
C CYS A 20 18.82 -4.91 33.66
N ARG A 21 19.26 -6.08 34.18
CA ARG A 21 20.19 -6.18 35.29
C ARG A 21 21.60 -5.82 34.80
N LEU A 22 22.04 -4.57 34.99
CA LEU A 22 23.43 -4.20 34.73
C LEU A 22 24.36 -5.05 35.60
N LEU A 23 25.28 -5.76 34.96
CA LEU A 23 26.41 -6.41 35.62
C LEU A 23 27.63 -5.48 35.49
N THR A 24 27.85 -4.64 36.50
CA THR A 24 29.02 -3.75 36.52
C THR A 24 30.28 -4.57 36.83
N ILE A 25 31.16 -4.74 35.84
CA ILE A 25 32.50 -5.31 36.03
C ILE A 25 33.52 -4.20 35.83
N THR A 26 34.25 -3.86 36.89
CA THR A 26 35.40 -2.95 36.83
C THR A 26 36.66 -3.72 36.45
N VAL A 27 37.38 -3.28 35.42
CA VAL A 27 38.70 -3.79 35.04
C VAL A 27 39.62 -2.60 34.76
N ASP A 28 40.87 -2.67 35.23
CA ASP A 28 41.86 -1.61 35.12
C ASP A 28 42.67 -1.69 33.80
N VAL A 29 43.48 -0.67 33.53
CA VAL A 29 44.06 -0.36 32.22
C VAL A 29 45.32 -1.17 31.91
N GLN A 30 45.34 -1.91 30.80
CA GLN A 30 46.35 -1.77 29.71
C GLN A 30 46.14 -2.76 28.54
N TYR A 31 46.50 -2.30 27.33
CA TYR A 31 46.52 -3.00 26.02
C TYR A 31 45.19 -3.33 25.31
N ASN A 32 45.26 -3.33 23.97
CA ASN A 32 44.14 -3.51 23.04
C ASN A 32 43.53 -4.93 23.09
N MET A 33 42.23 -5.05 22.76
CA MET A 33 41.70 -5.76 21.57
C MET A 33 40.16 -5.91 21.63
N TYR A 34 39.49 -5.78 20.47
CA TYR A 34 38.11 -6.17 20.11
C TYR A 34 37.04 -6.41 21.20
N TYR A 35 36.00 -5.57 21.18
CA TYR A 35 34.70 -5.87 21.82
C TYR A 35 33.92 -6.93 21.03
N ILE A 36 33.59 -8.06 21.65
CA ILE A 36 32.51 -8.95 21.20
C ILE A 36 31.29 -8.66 22.09
N CYS A 37 30.34 -7.88 21.59
CA CYS A 37 29.10 -7.61 22.29
C CYS A 37 28.14 -8.79 22.14
N LEU A 38 28.13 -9.72 23.11
CA LEU A 38 27.06 -10.72 23.21
C LEU A 38 25.76 -10.05 23.70
N THR A 39 25.06 -9.40 22.78
CA THR A 39 23.67 -9.01 22.97
C THR A 39 22.81 -10.28 23.04
N THR A 40 22.34 -10.62 24.23
CA THR A 40 21.22 -11.56 24.42
C THR A 40 19.93 -10.94 23.88
N PHE A 41 19.74 -11.04 22.57
CA PHE A 41 18.59 -10.48 21.86
C PHE A 41 17.28 -11.06 22.41
N CYS A 42 16.41 -10.18 22.91
CA CYS A 42 15.02 -10.50 23.22
C CYS A 42 14.26 -10.77 21.91
N SER A 43 13.48 -11.86 21.81
CA SER A 43 12.79 -12.25 20.58
C SER A 43 11.92 -11.13 19.97
N ALA A 44 11.23 -10.35 20.81
CA ALA A 44 10.42 -9.21 20.34
C ALA A 44 11.26 -8.15 19.61
N CYS A 45 12.53 -7.94 20.02
CA CYS A 45 13.44 -7.03 19.34
C CYS A 45 13.99 -7.63 18.03
N ILE A 46 14.09 -8.97 17.92
CA ILE A 46 14.45 -9.66 16.68
C ILE A 46 13.32 -9.52 15.66
N GLU A 47 12.07 -9.72 16.07
CA GLU A 47 10.90 -9.56 15.18
C GLU A 47 10.77 -8.13 14.66
N VAL A 48 10.82 -7.11 15.51
CA VAL A 48 10.74 -5.70 15.07
C VAL A 48 11.86 -5.33 14.09
N ASN A 49 13.10 -5.76 14.34
CA ASN A 49 14.23 -5.45 13.47
C ASN A 49 14.17 -6.22 12.13
N THR A 50 13.77 -7.50 12.15
CA THR A 50 13.59 -8.29 10.93
C THR A 50 12.35 -7.87 10.12
N MET A 51 11.30 -7.35 10.75
CA MET A 51 10.19 -6.68 10.08
C MET A 51 10.66 -5.43 9.35
N SER A 52 11.45 -4.56 10.00
CA SER A 52 12.01 -3.37 9.35
C SER A 52 12.88 -3.73 8.15
N VAL A 53 13.83 -4.66 8.31
CA VAL A 53 14.73 -5.07 7.21
C VAL A 53 13.97 -5.74 6.05
N ARG A 54 12.90 -6.50 6.32
CA ARG A 54 12.05 -7.05 5.25
C ARG A 54 11.20 -5.98 4.56
N LYS A 55 10.70 -4.98 5.29
CA LYS A 55 10.00 -3.81 4.74
C LYS A 55 10.94 -2.99 3.85
N GLU A 56 12.17 -2.77 4.30
CA GLU A 56 13.27 -2.14 3.54
C GLU A 56 13.58 -2.92 2.25
N PHE A 57 13.71 -4.25 2.33
CA PHE A 57 14.01 -5.09 1.17
C PHE A 57 12.86 -5.13 0.15
N LEU A 58 11.61 -5.23 0.62
CA LEU A 58 10.42 -5.12 -0.25
C LEU A 58 10.33 -3.73 -0.89
N LYS A 59 10.51 -2.65 -0.11
CA LYS A 59 10.53 -1.28 -0.62
C LYS A 59 11.61 -1.13 -1.69
N ASN A 60 12.85 -1.55 -1.43
CA ASN A 60 13.92 -1.48 -2.42
C ASN A 60 13.66 -2.36 -3.66
N SER A 61 13.09 -3.56 -3.52
CA SER A 61 12.78 -4.44 -4.64
C SER A 61 11.61 -3.97 -5.52
N LEU A 62 10.67 -3.18 -4.96
CA LEU A 62 9.54 -2.60 -5.67
C LEU A 62 9.86 -1.21 -6.24
N PHE A 63 10.59 -0.37 -5.49
CA PHE A 63 10.89 1.02 -5.84
C PHE A 63 12.13 1.18 -6.72
N ASN A 64 13.03 0.18 -6.82
CA ASN A 64 14.08 0.13 -7.86
C ASN A 64 13.54 0.18 -9.32
N GLN A 65 12.22 0.25 -9.49
CA GLN A 65 11.53 0.31 -10.78
C GLN A 65 11.11 1.72 -11.19
N ILE A 66 11.04 2.66 -10.24
CA ILE A 66 10.82 4.10 -10.45
C ILE A 66 11.80 4.87 -9.56
N ASP A 67 12.84 5.40 -10.19
CA ASP A 67 13.83 6.28 -9.57
C ASP A 67 13.28 7.71 -9.51
N ASP A 68 12.98 8.20 -8.30
CA ASP A 68 12.47 9.56 -8.06
C ASP A 68 13.45 10.69 -8.49
N SER A 69 14.71 10.37 -8.80
CA SER A 69 15.64 11.33 -9.41
C SER A 69 15.45 11.48 -10.92
N VAL A 70 14.76 10.53 -11.58
CA VAL A 70 14.55 10.52 -13.04
C VAL A 70 13.32 11.35 -13.40
N SER A 71 13.52 12.66 -13.49
CA SER A 71 12.48 13.58 -13.98
C SER A 71 12.15 13.35 -15.46
N ALA A 72 10.87 13.20 -15.78
CA ALA A 72 10.38 13.21 -17.17
C ALA A 72 10.13 14.67 -17.62
N PRO A 73 10.67 15.13 -18.76
CA PRO A 73 10.48 16.51 -19.21
C PRO A 73 9.05 16.75 -19.70
N ILE A 74 8.40 17.77 -19.16
CA ILE A 74 7.05 18.22 -19.56
C ILE A 74 7.16 19.66 -20.07
N SER A 75 6.65 19.91 -21.28
CA SER A 75 6.57 21.25 -21.86
C SER A 75 5.18 21.83 -21.62
N ILE A 76 5.10 22.95 -20.89
CA ILE A 76 3.85 23.61 -20.50
C ILE A 76 3.85 25.04 -21.07
N ARG A 77 2.72 25.46 -21.67
CA ARG A 77 2.47 26.86 -22.03
C ARG A 77 1.59 27.49 -20.97
N LEU A 78 2.13 28.43 -20.20
CA LEU A 78 1.38 29.21 -19.21
C LEU A 78 0.87 30.52 -19.83
N PRO A 79 -0.31 31.03 -19.43
CA PRO A 79 -0.70 32.41 -19.68
C PRO A 79 0.30 33.38 -19.05
N THR A 80 0.56 34.54 -19.68
CA THR A 80 1.58 35.49 -19.23
C THR A 80 1.38 35.94 -17.78
N VAL A 81 0.14 36.17 -17.35
CA VAL A 81 -0.20 36.57 -15.97
C VAL A 81 0.25 35.50 -14.97
N LEU A 82 -0.09 34.23 -15.22
CA LEU A 82 0.28 33.10 -14.35
C LEU A 82 1.80 32.84 -14.34
N ASN A 83 2.51 33.11 -15.44
CA ASN A 83 3.97 33.12 -15.42
C ASN A 83 4.51 34.24 -14.52
N ASN A 84 3.96 35.46 -14.61
CA ASN A 84 4.46 36.57 -13.80
C ASN A 84 4.22 36.35 -12.30
N GLU A 85 3.04 35.84 -11.91
CA GLU A 85 2.75 35.42 -10.54
C GLU A 85 3.72 34.33 -10.05
N LEU A 86 4.04 33.35 -10.90
CA LEU A 86 5.03 32.31 -10.59
C LEU A 86 6.45 32.89 -10.42
N ASP A 87 6.79 33.96 -11.14
CA ASP A 87 8.08 34.63 -11.08
C ASP A 87 8.21 35.48 -9.81
N GLU A 88 7.15 36.20 -9.43
CA GLU A 88 7.04 36.91 -8.15
C GLU A 88 7.15 35.95 -6.96
N LEU A 89 6.49 34.79 -7.02
CA LEU A 89 6.61 33.72 -6.02
C LEU A 89 8.00 33.06 -6.01
N SER A 90 8.61 32.85 -7.18
CA SER A 90 9.96 32.30 -7.33
C SER A 90 11.01 33.18 -6.64
N LEU A 91 10.90 34.50 -6.80
CA LEU A 91 11.74 35.50 -6.13
C LEU A 91 11.43 35.61 -4.63
N SER A 92 10.15 35.61 -4.25
CA SER A 92 9.72 35.83 -2.85
C SER A 92 10.03 34.65 -1.91
N LEU A 93 10.11 33.43 -2.45
CA LEU A 93 10.32 32.19 -1.69
C LEU A 93 11.74 31.62 -1.80
N ASP A 94 12.61 32.25 -2.62
CA ASP A 94 13.92 31.72 -3.03
C ASP A 94 13.82 30.26 -3.53
N ARG A 95 12.98 30.03 -4.53
CA ARG A 95 12.74 28.71 -5.13
C ARG A 95 12.67 28.82 -6.65
N SER A 96 13.19 27.80 -7.35
CA SER A 96 13.06 27.76 -8.81
C SER A 96 11.60 27.55 -9.23
N LYS A 97 11.22 28.14 -10.38
CA LYS A 97 9.88 27.93 -10.99
C LYS A 97 9.51 26.46 -11.10
N SER A 98 10.48 25.61 -11.45
CA SER A 98 10.30 24.15 -11.56
C SER A 98 9.94 23.50 -10.21
N SER A 99 10.62 23.91 -9.13
CA SER A 99 10.30 23.45 -7.78
C SER A 99 8.89 23.88 -7.35
N LEU A 100 8.50 25.14 -7.62
CA LEU A 100 7.16 25.64 -7.29
C LEU A 100 6.08 24.92 -8.11
N ILE A 101 6.28 24.72 -9.41
CA ILE A 101 5.37 23.92 -10.26
C ILE A 101 5.23 22.49 -9.71
N SER A 102 6.32 21.87 -9.25
CA SER A 102 6.28 20.54 -8.65
C SER A 102 5.41 20.51 -7.38
N GLU A 103 5.60 21.46 -6.45
CA GLU A 103 4.79 21.54 -5.23
C GLU A 103 3.31 21.84 -5.52
N PHE A 104 3.01 22.73 -6.48
CA PHE A 104 1.62 22.99 -6.88
C PHE A 104 0.96 21.77 -7.54
N ILE A 105 1.71 20.97 -8.32
CA ILE A 105 1.22 19.71 -8.88
C ILE A 105 0.97 18.68 -7.76
N LYS A 106 1.87 18.54 -6.78
CA LYS A 106 1.67 17.65 -5.62
C LYS A 106 0.43 18.05 -4.82
N ALA A 107 0.29 19.34 -4.48
CA ALA A 107 -0.86 19.87 -3.75
C ALA A 107 -2.17 19.69 -4.53
N GLY A 108 -2.16 19.94 -5.84
CA GLY A 108 -3.32 19.72 -6.71
C GLY A 108 -3.71 18.24 -6.82
N ILE A 109 -2.73 17.32 -6.86
CA ILE A 109 -2.99 15.87 -6.82
C ILE A 109 -3.59 15.46 -5.47
N ALA A 110 -3.08 15.98 -4.36
CA ALA A 110 -3.63 15.70 -3.02
C ALA A 110 -5.08 16.20 -2.88
N ALA A 111 -5.35 17.47 -3.22
CA ALA A 111 -6.70 18.02 -3.21
C ALA A 111 -7.67 17.24 -4.11
N ALA A 112 -7.23 16.83 -5.30
CA ALA A 112 -8.02 15.99 -6.19
C ALA A 112 -8.23 14.55 -5.66
N ASN A 113 -7.37 14.04 -4.79
CA ASN A 113 -7.57 12.75 -4.12
C ASN A 113 -8.63 12.85 -3.02
N GLU A 114 -8.66 13.94 -2.23
CA GLU A 114 -9.68 14.11 -1.18
C GLU A 114 -11.09 14.23 -1.78
N LEU A 115 -11.28 15.05 -2.83
CA LEU A 115 -12.56 15.14 -3.56
C LEU A 115 -13.04 13.78 -4.10
N LEU A 116 -12.12 12.89 -4.46
CA LEU A 116 -12.46 11.54 -4.91
C LEU A 116 -12.85 10.60 -3.76
N LYS A 117 -12.42 10.85 -2.52
CA LYS A 117 -12.91 10.10 -1.34
C LYS A 117 -14.37 10.45 -1.07
N GLU A 118 -14.71 11.74 -1.07
CA GLU A 118 -16.07 12.24 -0.83
C GLU A 118 -17.09 11.64 -1.82
N HIS A 119 -16.74 11.60 -3.12
CA HIS A 119 -17.61 11.06 -4.17
C HIS A 119 -17.71 9.53 -4.23
N SER A 120 -16.90 8.79 -3.46
CA SER A 120 -16.77 7.32 -3.62
C SER A 120 -17.42 6.49 -2.52
N LEU A 121 -18.17 7.13 -1.60
CA LEU A 121 -19.07 6.43 -0.70
C LEU A 121 -20.13 5.68 -1.53
N ILE A 122 -20.01 4.34 -1.62
CA ILE A 122 -21.03 3.46 -2.19
C ILE A 122 -22.38 3.77 -1.52
N SER A 123 -23.35 4.29 -2.27
CA SER A 123 -24.71 4.52 -1.78
C SER A 123 -25.31 3.20 -1.32
N ASP A 124 -26.19 3.22 -0.32
CA ASP A 124 -26.77 1.98 0.22
C ASP A 124 -27.51 1.17 -0.87
N GLU A 125 -28.07 1.84 -1.88
CA GLU A 125 -28.68 1.28 -3.09
C GLU A 125 -27.71 0.40 -3.91
N MET A 126 -26.44 0.78 -4.03
CA MET A 126 -25.44 -0.01 -4.76
C MET A 126 -24.99 -1.26 -4.01
N LYS A 127 -25.26 -1.37 -2.70
CA LYS A 127 -24.85 -2.55 -1.90
C LYS A 127 -25.69 -3.77 -2.22
N GLU A 128 -26.94 -3.60 -2.61
CA GLU A 128 -27.82 -4.71 -3.02
C GLU A 128 -27.33 -5.38 -4.31
N GLN A 129 -26.59 -4.66 -5.16
CA GLN A 129 -25.91 -5.22 -6.35
C GLN A 129 -24.59 -5.94 -6.04
N PHE A 130 -24.07 -5.83 -4.81
CA PHE A 130 -22.84 -6.48 -4.36
C PHE A 130 -23.09 -7.65 -3.38
N VAL A 131 -24.35 -8.08 -3.24
CA VAL A 131 -24.70 -9.37 -2.64
C VAL A 131 -24.22 -10.47 -3.58
N ASP A 132 -23.28 -11.31 -3.12
CA ASP A 132 -22.71 -12.35 -3.96
C ASP A 132 -23.79 -13.41 -4.30
N GLN A 133 -23.94 -13.67 -5.60
CA GLN A 133 -24.80 -14.71 -6.17
C GLN A 133 -24.00 -15.71 -7.02
N ARG A 134 -22.66 -15.60 -7.05
CA ARG A 134 -21.78 -16.60 -7.67
C ARG A 134 -21.46 -17.66 -6.62
N GLU A 135 -22.34 -18.65 -6.49
CA GLU A 135 -22.06 -19.87 -5.71
C GLU A 135 -20.68 -20.45 -6.08
N ASP A 136 -19.93 -20.99 -5.10
CA ASP A 136 -18.60 -21.60 -5.27
C ASP A 136 -18.57 -22.93 -6.07
N ASN A 137 -19.46 -23.08 -7.04
CA ASN A 137 -19.47 -24.16 -8.00
C ASN A 137 -18.24 -24.05 -8.93
N ALA A 138 -17.43 -25.10 -8.99
CA ALA A 138 -16.27 -25.18 -9.87
C ALA A 138 -16.59 -25.14 -11.39
N ALA A 139 -17.88 -25.22 -11.75
CA ALA A 139 -18.41 -24.85 -13.06
C ALA A 139 -18.94 -23.40 -12.95
N SER A 140 -18.16 -22.40 -13.34
CA SER A 140 -17.70 -22.24 -14.71
C SER A 140 -16.29 -21.64 -14.83
N PHE A 141 -15.46 -22.22 -15.71
CA PHE A 141 -14.17 -21.63 -16.10
C PHE A 141 -14.32 -20.31 -16.90
N MET A 142 -15.52 -19.99 -17.41
CA MET A 142 -15.79 -18.79 -18.21
C MET A 142 -16.26 -17.59 -17.40
N ASP A 143 -16.72 -17.80 -16.15
CA ASP A 143 -17.25 -16.74 -15.27
C ASP A 143 -16.22 -16.18 -14.28
N ARG A 144 -14.95 -16.57 -14.45
CA ARG A 144 -13.81 -15.98 -13.74
C ARG A 144 -13.51 -14.59 -14.29
N LYS A 145 -13.66 -13.60 -13.42
CA LYS A 145 -13.40 -12.20 -13.71
C LYS A 145 -11.93 -11.88 -13.46
N THR A 146 -11.52 -10.71 -13.91
CA THR A 146 -10.20 -10.14 -13.60
C THR A 146 -10.39 -8.72 -13.13
N PHE A 147 -9.78 -8.37 -12.01
CA PHE A 147 -9.92 -7.06 -11.38
C PHE A 147 -8.56 -6.38 -11.25
N MET A 148 -8.53 -5.07 -11.43
CA MET A 148 -7.43 -4.21 -11.01
C MET A 148 -7.84 -3.55 -9.68
N LEU A 149 -7.05 -3.77 -8.63
CA LEU A 149 -7.30 -3.32 -7.25
C LEU A 149 -6.22 -2.32 -6.83
N ASN A 150 -6.60 -1.12 -6.40
CA ASN A 150 -5.71 -0.08 -5.93
C ASN A 150 -5.23 -0.39 -4.50
N THR A 151 -3.91 -0.43 -4.30
CA THR A 151 -3.25 -0.85 -3.06
C THR A 151 -3.26 0.20 -1.93
N ASN A 152 -4.16 1.18 -1.96
CA ASN A 152 -4.31 2.26 -0.97
C ASN A 152 -3.08 3.19 -0.74
N TYR A 153 -1.94 2.95 -1.41
CA TYR A 153 -0.64 3.61 -1.21
C TYR A 153 -0.67 5.14 -1.03
N ASN A 154 -1.53 5.85 -1.78
CA ASN A 154 -1.66 7.32 -1.68
C ASN A 154 -2.21 7.82 -0.34
N ASN A 155 -2.89 6.95 0.43
CA ASN A 155 -3.47 7.28 1.74
C ASN A 155 -2.60 6.71 2.87
N ASP A 156 -2.02 5.53 2.68
CA ASP A 156 -1.35 4.75 3.70
C ASP A 156 -0.34 3.78 3.04
N GLU A 157 0.96 4.00 3.24
CA GLU A 157 2.02 3.11 2.72
C GLU A 157 2.07 1.75 3.46
N GLU A 158 1.66 1.69 4.72
CA GLU A 158 1.79 0.49 5.55
C GLU A 158 0.78 -0.58 5.12
N THR A 159 -0.48 -0.19 4.91
CA THR A 159 -1.51 -1.06 4.32
C THR A 159 -1.13 -1.60 2.95
N HIS A 160 -0.50 -0.76 2.11
CA HIS A 160 0.07 -1.18 0.82
C HIS A 160 1.11 -2.30 0.98
N PHE A 161 2.09 -2.13 1.89
CA PHE A 161 3.11 -3.16 2.11
C PHE A 161 2.53 -4.43 2.74
N ASP A 162 1.55 -4.32 3.63
CA ASP A 162 0.88 -5.49 4.20
C ASP A 162 0.11 -6.30 3.16
N MET A 163 -0.58 -5.66 2.19
CA MET A 163 -1.22 -6.37 1.08
C MET A 163 -0.25 -7.27 0.30
N LEU A 164 0.97 -6.77 0.06
CA LEU A 164 2.02 -7.49 -0.68
C LEU A 164 2.70 -8.57 0.18
N LYS A 165 2.93 -8.27 1.46
CA LYS A 165 3.54 -9.17 2.45
C LYS A 165 2.65 -10.36 2.78
N ASN A 166 1.35 -10.13 2.91
CA ASN A 166 0.34 -11.13 3.26
C ASN A 166 -0.25 -11.82 2.03
N GLN A 167 0.09 -11.36 0.81
CA GLN A 167 -0.41 -11.85 -0.47
C GLN A 167 -1.95 -11.80 -0.53
N GLU A 168 -2.53 -10.63 -0.23
CA GLU A 168 -3.98 -10.45 -0.07
C GLU A 168 -4.54 -9.33 -0.98
N ALA A 169 -5.73 -9.57 -1.50
CA ALA A 169 -6.59 -8.53 -2.06
C ALA A 169 -7.41 -7.94 -0.91
N ALA A 170 -7.03 -6.74 -0.46
CA ALA A 170 -7.69 -6.04 0.66
C ALA A 170 -8.10 -4.61 0.29
N ALA A 171 -9.10 -4.10 1.01
CA ALA A 171 -9.49 -2.70 1.00
C ALA A 171 -10.02 -2.27 2.38
N PHE A 172 -9.96 -0.96 2.62
CA PHE A 172 -10.01 -0.35 3.94
C PHE A 172 -11.07 0.75 3.97
N CYS A 173 -11.71 0.96 5.12
CA CYS A 173 -12.79 1.91 5.35
C CYS A 173 -14.12 1.54 4.65
N LYS A 174 -15.24 1.90 5.33
CA LYS A 174 -16.61 1.82 4.81
C LYS A 174 -16.75 2.57 3.48
N GLY A 175 -17.38 1.93 2.49
CA GLY A 175 -17.53 2.42 1.11
C GLY A 175 -16.45 1.92 0.15
N TRP A 176 -15.40 1.27 0.66
CA TRP A 176 -14.31 0.72 -0.15
C TRP A 176 -14.02 -0.75 0.16
N LYS A 177 -14.02 -1.13 1.45
CA LYS A 177 -13.83 -2.53 1.88
C LYS A 177 -14.86 -3.48 1.24
N GLU A 178 -16.08 -3.01 0.98
CA GLU A 178 -17.15 -3.76 0.34
C GLU A 178 -16.86 -4.18 -1.11
N TYR A 179 -15.86 -3.61 -1.80
CA TYR A 179 -15.43 -4.12 -3.11
C TYR A 179 -14.82 -5.53 -3.02
N ILE A 180 -14.17 -5.88 -1.91
CA ILE A 180 -13.52 -7.19 -1.70
C ILE A 180 -14.54 -8.33 -1.59
N SER A 181 -15.78 -8.02 -1.20
CA SER A 181 -16.89 -9.00 -1.18
C SER A 181 -17.24 -9.54 -2.58
N GLN A 182 -16.94 -8.79 -3.65
CA GLN A 182 -17.29 -9.16 -5.04
C GLN A 182 -16.33 -10.18 -5.66
N LEU A 183 -15.17 -10.39 -5.03
CA LEU A 183 -14.12 -11.30 -5.52
C LEU A 183 -14.49 -12.75 -5.21
N SER A 184 -14.82 -13.54 -6.22
CA SER A 184 -15.18 -14.96 -6.05
C SER A 184 -13.95 -15.86 -6.28
N LYS A 185 -13.99 -17.11 -5.78
CA LYS A 185 -12.83 -18.01 -5.82
C LYS A 185 -12.40 -18.33 -7.26
N GLY A 186 -11.14 -18.06 -7.58
CA GLY A 186 -10.58 -18.19 -8.93
C GLY A 186 -10.62 -16.93 -9.79
N ASP A 187 -11.18 -15.81 -9.33
CA ASP A 187 -10.99 -14.52 -9.99
C ASP A 187 -9.50 -14.07 -9.90
N THR A 188 -9.01 -13.39 -10.93
CA THR A 188 -7.63 -12.85 -10.96
C THR A 188 -7.62 -11.40 -10.45
N VAL A 189 -6.66 -11.06 -9.58
CA VAL A 189 -6.46 -9.69 -9.07
C VAL A 189 -5.08 -9.17 -9.47
N TYR A 190 -5.06 -8.00 -10.09
CA TYR A 190 -3.87 -7.19 -10.37
C TYR A 190 -3.77 -6.06 -9.35
N LEU A 191 -2.72 -6.08 -8.52
CA LEU A 191 -2.48 -5.05 -7.51
C LEU A 191 -1.79 -3.84 -8.15
N TYR A 192 -2.49 -2.71 -8.13
CA TYR A 192 -2.08 -1.44 -8.72
C TYR A 192 -1.61 -0.47 -7.63
N GLN A 193 -0.43 0.09 -7.79
CA GLN A 193 0.08 1.19 -6.99
C GLN A 193 -0.08 2.50 -7.76
N SER A 194 -0.75 3.46 -7.14
CA SER A 194 -0.99 4.78 -7.72
C SER A 194 0.31 5.51 -8.02
N GLY A 195 0.40 6.16 -9.18
CA GLY A 195 1.63 6.75 -9.72
C GLY A 195 2.58 5.75 -10.40
N VAL A 196 2.59 4.49 -9.95
CA VAL A 196 3.56 3.46 -10.38
C VAL A 196 3.01 2.58 -11.51
N GLY A 197 1.98 1.77 -11.24
CA GLY A 197 1.49 0.75 -12.16
C GLY A 197 0.97 -0.52 -11.46
N ILE A 198 0.71 -1.57 -12.24
CA ILE A 198 0.50 -2.92 -11.69
C ILE A 198 1.84 -3.49 -11.22
N ILE A 199 1.94 -3.86 -9.95
CA ILE A 199 3.17 -4.29 -9.26
C ILE A 199 3.14 -5.74 -8.76
N ALA A 200 1.95 -6.35 -8.71
CA ALA A 200 1.76 -7.75 -8.38
C ALA A 200 0.47 -8.31 -9.00
N SER A 201 0.37 -9.64 -9.06
CA SER A 201 -0.82 -10.37 -9.49
C SER A 201 -1.03 -11.62 -8.66
N GLY A 202 -2.27 -12.05 -8.45
CA GLY A 202 -2.57 -13.35 -7.89
C GLY A 202 -4.02 -13.79 -8.16
N VAL A 203 -4.36 -15.01 -7.78
CA VAL A 203 -5.69 -15.60 -7.97
C VAL A 203 -6.37 -15.76 -6.62
N VAL A 204 -7.63 -15.31 -6.49
CA VAL A 204 -8.41 -15.39 -5.24
C VAL A 204 -8.59 -16.86 -4.84
N ASP A 205 -8.19 -17.22 -3.62
CA ASP A 205 -8.38 -18.56 -3.07
C ASP A 205 -9.00 -18.59 -1.67
N GLY A 206 -8.77 -17.57 -0.84
CA GLY A 206 -9.32 -17.53 0.52
C GLY A 206 -10.70 -16.87 0.64
N GLU A 207 -11.37 -17.17 1.75
CA GLU A 207 -12.62 -16.54 2.17
C GLU A 207 -12.48 -15.06 2.55
N LEU A 208 -13.62 -14.38 2.69
CA LEU A 208 -13.67 -12.99 3.15
C LEU A 208 -13.25 -12.88 4.63
N VAL A 209 -12.00 -12.51 4.86
CA VAL A 209 -11.48 -12.15 6.18
C VAL A 209 -11.87 -10.71 6.50
N LYS A 210 -12.41 -10.50 7.69
CA LYS A 210 -12.65 -9.17 8.26
C LYS A 210 -11.72 -8.93 9.44
N SER A 211 -11.27 -7.69 9.59
CA SER A 211 -10.29 -7.31 10.60
C SER A 211 -10.41 -5.83 10.97
N GLU A 212 -9.83 -5.47 12.12
CA GLU A 212 -9.76 -4.10 12.60
C GLU A 212 -8.79 -3.25 11.76
N HIS A 213 -9.11 -1.96 11.61
CA HIS A 213 -8.21 -0.96 11.04
C HIS A 213 -8.44 0.40 11.72
N TYR A 214 -7.36 1.08 12.13
CA TYR A 214 -7.37 2.33 12.90
C TYR A 214 -8.31 2.35 14.12
N GLY A 215 -8.43 1.23 14.83
CA GLY A 215 -9.30 1.05 16.00
C GLY A 215 -10.76 0.76 15.66
N VAL A 216 -11.12 0.69 14.36
CA VAL A 216 -12.48 0.40 13.89
C VAL A 216 -12.58 -1.09 13.51
N ALA A 217 -13.46 -1.82 14.21
CA ALA A 217 -13.71 -3.23 13.93
C ALA A 217 -14.35 -3.44 12.55
N ASP A 218 -14.04 -4.57 11.90
CA ASP A 218 -14.50 -4.94 10.56
C ASP A 218 -14.18 -3.88 9.47
N ASP A 219 -13.17 -3.02 9.63
CA ASP A 219 -12.87 -1.91 8.71
C ASP A 219 -11.74 -2.19 7.70
N LYS A 220 -11.05 -3.34 7.82
CA LYS A 220 -10.32 -4.00 6.73
C LYS A 220 -11.07 -5.26 6.30
N TYR A 221 -11.39 -5.36 5.00
CA TYR A 221 -11.82 -6.61 4.35
C TYR A 221 -10.67 -7.14 3.47
N ALA A 222 -10.45 -8.45 3.46
CA ALA A 222 -9.41 -9.10 2.67
C ALA A 222 -9.83 -10.49 2.14
N LYS A 223 -9.26 -10.92 1.00
CA LYS A 223 -9.21 -12.32 0.56
C LYS A 223 -7.77 -12.68 0.16
N SER A 224 -7.30 -13.88 0.52
CA SER A 224 -5.94 -14.31 0.18
C SER A 224 -5.81 -14.70 -1.30
N LEU A 225 -4.65 -14.42 -1.86
CA LEU A 225 -4.28 -14.70 -3.25
C LEU A 225 -3.23 -15.82 -3.28
N LYS A 226 -3.46 -16.82 -4.13
CA LYS A 226 -2.45 -17.80 -4.54
C LYS A 226 -1.80 -17.40 -5.86
N ASP A 227 -0.81 -18.19 -6.28
CA ASP A 227 -0.07 -18.00 -7.54
C ASP A 227 0.52 -16.57 -7.65
N PHE A 228 0.92 -16.01 -6.50
CA PHE A 228 1.23 -14.60 -6.33
C PHE A 228 2.58 -14.24 -7.00
N LYS A 229 2.55 -13.36 -7.99
CA LYS A 229 3.71 -12.85 -8.74
C LYS A 229 3.94 -11.40 -8.37
N THR A 230 5.19 -11.05 -8.08
CA THR A 230 5.65 -9.67 -7.85
C THR A 230 7.15 -9.58 -8.16
N GLY A 231 7.79 -8.41 -7.96
CA GLY A 231 9.18 -8.17 -8.31
C GLY A 231 9.44 -7.93 -9.82
N PHE A 232 8.48 -8.28 -10.68
CA PHE A 232 8.48 -7.90 -12.09
C PHE A 232 8.33 -6.38 -12.26
N LYS A 233 8.83 -5.82 -13.38
CA LYS A 233 8.78 -4.36 -13.63
C LYS A 233 7.35 -3.85 -13.81
N ALA A 234 6.97 -2.83 -13.05
CA ALA A 234 5.60 -2.33 -12.96
C ALA A 234 4.99 -1.95 -14.31
N ILE A 235 3.77 -2.42 -14.57
CA ILE A 235 3.02 -2.08 -15.78
C ILE A 235 2.28 -0.77 -15.52
N SER A 236 2.93 0.35 -15.85
CA SER A 236 2.38 1.70 -15.67
C SER A 236 1.07 1.92 -16.43
N ALA A 237 0.24 2.87 -15.99
CA ALA A 237 -1.02 3.22 -16.66
C ALA A 237 -0.85 3.63 -18.14
N ARG A 238 0.35 4.08 -18.53
CA ARG A 238 0.73 4.29 -19.94
C ARG A 238 0.95 2.94 -20.65
N ARG A 239 1.78 2.06 -20.10
CA ARG A 239 2.06 0.73 -20.68
C ARG A 239 0.80 -0.14 -20.79
N PHE A 240 -0.09 -0.05 -19.80
CA PHE A 240 -1.44 -0.66 -19.85
C PHE A 240 -2.22 -0.19 -21.09
N LYS A 241 -2.27 1.12 -21.36
CA LYS A 241 -2.96 1.68 -22.53
C LYS A 241 -2.31 1.25 -23.86
N GLU A 242 -0.98 1.17 -23.90
CA GLU A 242 -0.24 0.69 -25.07
C GLU A 242 -0.49 -0.80 -25.35
N LEU A 243 -0.62 -1.64 -24.31
CA LEU A 243 -0.89 -3.08 -24.42
C LEU A 243 -2.35 -3.41 -24.77
N THR A 244 -3.30 -2.64 -24.22
CA THR A 244 -4.74 -2.96 -24.29
C THR A 244 -5.52 -2.07 -25.26
N GLY A 245 -4.87 -1.10 -25.90
CA GLY A 245 -5.53 -0.12 -26.79
C GLY A 245 -6.57 0.78 -26.09
N GLY A 246 -6.68 0.73 -24.77
CA GLY A 246 -7.77 1.36 -24.02
C GLY A 246 -7.39 1.69 -22.57
N GLY A 247 -8.23 2.50 -21.90
CA GLY A 247 -8.03 2.88 -20.51
C GLY A 247 -8.76 1.97 -19.52
N ALA A 248 -8.33 2.04 -18.25
CA ALA A 248 -9.12 1.68 -17.08
C ALA A 248 -9.28 2.93 -16.19
N ASN A 249 -10.22 2.92 -15.23
CA ASN A 249 -10.29 3.99 -14.23
C ASN A 249 -9.28 3.71 -13.10
N PHE A 250 -8.00 4.01 -13.36
CA PHE A 250 -6.88 3.81 -12.41
C PHE A 250 -7.01 4.54 -11.06
N ARG A 251 -8.02 5.41 -10.88
CA ARG A 251 -8.31 6.11 -9.61
C ARG A 251 -9.45 5.49 -8.80
N ARG A 252 -10.22 4.53 -9.34
CA ARG A 252 -11.20 3.75 -8.56
C ARG A 252 -10.48 2.65 -7.79
N THR A 253 -10.95 2.33 -6.58
CA THR A 253 -10.36 1.27 -5.75
C THR A 253 -10.39 -0.09 -6.43
N MET A 254 -11.49 -0.49 -7.07
CA MET A 254 -11.52 -1.72 -7.89
C MET A 254 -12.19 -1.49 -9.24
N VAL A 255 -11.64 -2.11 -10.29
CA VAL A 255 -12.14 -2.06 -11.68
C VAL A 255 -12.10 -3.45 -12.28
N GLU A 256 -13.23 -3.93 -12.80
CA GLU A 256 -13.29 -5.14 -13.62
C GLU A 256 -12.66 -4.89 -15.00
N LEU A 257 -11.79 -5.79 -15.45
CA LEU A 257 -11.12 -5.74 -16.74
C LEU A 257 -11.80 -6.66 -17.75
N ASN A 258 -11.96 -6.18 -18.99
CA ASN A 258 -12.50 -7.02 -20.07
C ASN A 258 -11.48 -8.08 -20.52
N SER A 259 -11.94 -9.16 -21.17
CA SER A 259 -11.12 -10.33 -21.52
C SER A 259 -9.84 -9.99 -22.31
N MET A 260 -9.88 -8.97 -23.17
CA MET A 260 -8.72 -8.51 -23.93
C MET A 260 -7.71 -7.77 -23.04
N GLN A 261 -8.18 -6.91 -22.12
CA GLN A 261 -7.33 -6.28 -21.11
C GLN A 261 -6.67 -7.34 -20.21
N SER A 262 -7.46 -8.29 -19.70
CA SER A 262 -7.00 -9.37 -18.83
C SER A 262 -5.91 -10.22 -19.49
N TYR A 263 -6.11 -10.59 -20.76
CA TYR A 263 -5.16 -11.39 -21.55
C TYR A 263 -3.86 -10.65 -21.85
N ALA A 264 -3.93 -9.39 -22.31
CA ALA A 264 -2.74 -8.62 -22.66
C ALA A 264 -1.87 -8.29 -21.44
N ILE A 265 -2.48 -8.05 -20.28
CA ILE A 265 -1.76 -7.85 -19.01
C ILE A 265 -1.17 -9.17 -18.50
N ALA A 266 -1.90 -10.29 -18.59
CA ALA A 266 -1.35 -11.60 -18.23
C ALA A 266 -0.09 -11.93 -19.06
N GLN A 267 -0.13 -11.75 -20.38
CA GLN A 267 1.03 -11.97 -21.26
C GLN A 267 2.24 -11.10 -20.89
N GLU A 268 2.03 -9.82 -20.58
CA GLU A 268 3.12 -8.93 -20.18
C GLU A 268 3.71 -9.34 -18.83
N ILE A 269 2.89 -9.78 -17.86
CA ILE A 269 3.37 -10.28 -16.56
C ILE A 269 4.17 -11.58 -16.74
N GLU A 270 3.71 -12.54 -17.56
CA GLU A 270 4.50 -13.75 -17.84
C GLU A 270 5.84 -13.40 -18.53
N ARG A 271 5.81 -12.49 -19.50
CA ARG A 271 7.03 -12.03 -20.21
C ARG A 271 8.01 -11.32 -19.29
N LEU A 272 7.53 -10.56 -18.30
CA LEU A 272 8.36 -9.86 -17.32
C LEU A 272 8.84 -10.76 -16.17
N THR A 273 8.09 -11.81 -15.82
CA THR A 273 8.45 -12.78 -14.78
C THR A 273 9.36 -13.89 -15.32
N SER A 274 9.31 -14.15 -16.63
CA SER A 274 10.18 -15.13 -17.33
C SER A 274 11.48 -14.52 -17.87
N ALA A 275 11.74 -13.23 -17.61
CA ALA A 275 12.98 -12.58 -17.98
C ALA A 275 14.07 -12.85 -16.91
N PRO A 276 15.28 -13.28 -17.29
CA PRO A 276 16.39 -13.49 -16.36
C PRO A 276 17.10 -12.18 -15.95
#